data_AF-A0A523YYC6-F1
#
_entry.id   AF-A0A523YYC6-F1
#
_cell.length_a   1.000
_cell.length_b   1.000
_cell.length_c   1.000
_cell.angle_alpha   90.00
_cell.angle_beta   90.00
_cell.angle_gamma   90.00
#
_symmetry.space_group_name_H-M   'P 1'
#
loop_
_entity.id
_entity.type
_entity.pdbx_description
1 polymer ?
#
loop_
_entity_poly.entity_id
_entity_poly.type
_entity_poly.pdbx_seq_one_letter_code
_entity_poly.pdbx_strand_id
1 'polypeptide(L)'
;MLTHAQFLSPDEQQIIHNESIRILEEVGALFHSKKALDILAKSGAKVDQENNIAKIPAEMVDQALKTAPKSFVCGARVPEKDFALPSTFTGYVLDNGGIFTRDFKTGERRVASEQDHYN
;
A
#
# COMPACT_ATOMS: atom_id res chain seq x y z
N MET A 1 21.37 -3.68 13.10
CA MET A 1 20.77 -4.72 13.98
C MET A 1 19.49 -5.15 13.31
N LEU A 2 19.48 -6.31 12.64
CA LEU A 2 18.30 -6.84 11.95
C LEU A 2 17.42 -7.52 13.00
N THR A 3 16.37 -6.86 13.47
CA THR A 3 15.29 -7.56 14.19
C THR A 3 14.33 -8.13 13.16
N HIS A 4 14.68 -9.29 12.59
CA HIS A 4 13.71 -10.17 11.94
C HIS A 4 12.90 -10.87 13.03
N ALA A 5 11.96 -10.14 13.64
CA ALA A 5 10.99 -10.75 14.54
C ALA A 5 9.99 -11.53 13.69
N GLN A 6 10.18 -12.84 13.59
CA GLN A 6 9.22 -13.73 12.95
C GLN A 6 8.26 -14.26 14.01
N PHE A 7 7.08 -13.65 14.08
CA PHE A 7 6.03 -14.03 15.03
C PHE A 7 5.18 -15.21 14.54
N LEU A 8 4.92 -15.27 13.23
CA LEU A 8 4.08 -16.29 12.60
C LEU A 8 4.92 -17.44 12.04
N SER A 9 4.48 -18.66 12.32
CA SER A 9 4.97 -19.88 11.66
C SER A 9 4.65 -19.87 10.16
N PRO A 10 5.36 -20.67 9.34
CA PRO A 10 5.06 -20.79 7.91
C PRO A 10 3.61 -21.24 7.64
N ASP A 11 3.07 -22.14 8.46
CA ASP A 11 1.70 -22.63 8.31
C ASP A 11 0.67 -21.53 8.61
N GLU A 12 0.90 -20.70 9.63
CA GLU A 12 0.04 -19.54 9.93
C GLU A 12 0.08 -18.49 8.81
N GLN A 13 1.25 -18.26 8.21
CA GLN A 13 1.38 -17.38 7.04
C GLN A 13 0.59 -17.92 5.85
N GLN A 14 0.63 -19.24 5.61
CA GLN A 14 -0.13 -19.87 4.54
C GLN A 14 -1.64 -19.78 4.78
N ILE A 15 -2.09 -19.94 6.02
CA ILE A 15 -3.51 -19.74 6.40
C ILE A 15 -3.95 -18.31 6.07
N ILE A 16 -3.18 -17.31 6.47
CA ILE A 16 -3.49 -15.90 6.20
C ILE A 16 -3.51 -15.62 4.70
N HIS A 17 -2.55 -16.17 3.95
CA HIS A 17 -2.50 -16.03 2.50
C HIS A 17 -3.76 -16.61 1.85
N ASN A 18 -4.11 -17.86 2.16
CA ASN A 18 -5.27 -18.54 1.59
C ASN A 18 -6.58 -17.80 1.91
N GLU A 19 -6.72 -17.30 3.14
CA GLU A 19 -7.91 -16.55 3.54
C GLU A 19 -7.98 -15.18 2.87
N SER A 20 -6.84 -14.52 2.67
CA SER A 20 -6.76 -13.27 1.90
C SER A 20 -7.19 -13.48 0.44
N ILE A 21 -6.73 -14.57 -0.19
CA ILE A 21 -7.15 -14.96 -1.54
C ILE A 21 -8.66 -15.24 -1.58
N ARG A 22 -9.19 -16.00 -0.63
CA ARG A 22 -10.63 -16.28 -0.53
C ARG A 22 -11.45 -14.99 -0.44
N ILE A 23 -11.04 -14.02 0.37
CA ILE A 23 -11.71 -12.72 0.48
C ILE A 23 -11.66 -11.97 -0.86
N LEU A 24 -10.50 -11.89 -1.50
CA LEU A 24 -10.35 -11.22 -2.79
C LEU A 24 -11.21 -11.86 -3.89
N GLU A 25 -11.36 -13.18 -3.89
CA GLU A 25 -12.09 -13.93 -4.91
C GLU A 25 -13.60 -13.98 -4.65
N GLU A 26 -14.03 -14.21 -3.40
CA GLU A 26 -15.44 -14.39 -3.07
C GLU A 26 -16.14 -13.07 -2.76
N VAL A 27 -15.49 -12.17 -2.01
CA VAL A 27 -16.03 -10.88 -1.59
C VAL A 27 -15.63 -9.79 -2.58
N GLY A 28 -14.35 -9.72 -2.93
CA GLY A 28 -13.79 -8.68 -3.80
C GLY A 28 -13.49 -7.37 -3.07
N ALA A 29 -13.13 -6.35 -3.85
CA ALA A 29 -12.85 -5.00 -3.36
C ALA A 29 -13.65 -3.95 -4.14
N LEU A 30 -14.08 -2.90 -3.44
CA LEU A 30 -14.82 -1.76 -4.00
C LEU A 30 -13.86 -0.80 -4.71
N PHE A 31 -14.16 -0.47 -5.97
CA PHE A 31 -13.41 0.50 -6.76
C PHE A 31 -14.34 1.57 -7.33
N HIS A 32 -14.29 2.79 -6.79
CA HIS A 32 -15.08 3.91 -7.32
C HIS A 32 -14.65 4.39 -8.71
N SER A 33 -13.51 3.92 -9.22
CA SER A 33 -12.99 4.30 -10.53
C SER A 33 -13.42 3.29 -11.59
N LYS A 34 -14.29 3.71 -12.51
CA LYS A 34 -14.66 2.92 -13.69
C LYS A 34 -13.44 2.46 -14.50
N LYS A 35 -12.43 3.34 -14.64
CA LYS A 35 -11.18 3.00 -15.34
C LYS A 35 -10.45 1.84 -14.66
N ALA A 36 -10.41 1.81 -13.32
CA ALA A 36 -9.79 0.71 -12.58
C ALA A 36 -10.57 -0.60 -12.78
N LEU A 37 -11.90 -0.56 -12.69
CA LEU A 37 -12.77 -1.69 -12.97
C LEU A 37 -12.58 -2.26 -14.38
N ASP A 38 -12.49 -1.39 -15.39
CA ASP A 38 -12.25 -1.80 -16.78
C ASP A 38 -10.89 -2.49 -16.96
N ILE A 39 -9.84 -2.01 -16.27
CA ILE A 39 -8.51 -2.63 -16.30
C ILE A 39 -8.54 -4.01 -15.63
N LEU A 40 -9.19 -4.11 -14.47
CA LEU A 40 -9.31 -5.36 -13.72
C LEU A 40 -10.11 -6.40 -14.52
N ALA A 41 -11.25 -6.01 -15.10
CA ALA A 41 -12.07 -6.89 -15.94
C ALA A 41 -11.28 -7.41 -17.15
N LYS A 42 -10.54 -6.54 -17.85
CA LYS A 42 -9.66 -6.93 -18.97
C LYS A 42 -8.54 -7.88 -18.55
N SER A 43 -8.14 -7.84 -17.28
CA SER A 43 -7.08 -8.67 -16.71
C SER A 43 -7.62 -9.97 -16.09
N GLY A 44 -8.93 -10.24 -16.19
CA GLY A 44 -9.55 -11.49 -15.75
C GLY A 44 -10.34 -11.41 -14.44
N ALA A 45 -10.42 -10.24 -13.79
CA ALA A 45 -11.25 -10.07 -12.61
C ALA A 45 -12.75 -10.14 -12.96
N LYS A 46 -13.56 -10.76 -12.10
CA LYS A 46 -15.02 -10.73 -12.23
C LYS A 46 -15.52 -9.43 -11.60
N VAL A 47 -16.04 -8.52 -12.43
CA VAL A 47 -16.49 -7.21 -11.99
C VAL A 47 -18.02 -7.14 -11.93
N ASP A 48 -18.53 -6.75 -10.77
CA ASP A 48 -19.88 -6.26 -10.58
C ASP A 48 -19.88 -4.74 -10.81
N GLN A 49 -20.36 -4.33 -11.98
CA GLN A 49 -20.40 -2.92 -12.39
C GLN A 49 -21.49 -2.12 -11.66
N GLU A 50 -22.52 -2.78 -11.14
CA GLU A 50 -23.60 -2.11 -10.43
C GLU A 50 -23.12 -1.69 -9.03
N ASN A 51 -22.44 -2.59 -8.34
CA ASN A 51 -21.92 -2.36 -7.00
C ASN A 51 -20.47 -1.83 -6.97
N ASN A 52 -19.83 -1.69 -8.13
CA ASN A 52 -18.43 -1.29 -8.29
C ASN A 52 -17.43 -2.23 -7.57
N ILE A 53 -17.72 -3.53 -7.51
CA ILE A 53 -16.89 -4.52 -6.82
C ILE A 53 -16.13 -5.36 -7.86
N ALA A 54 -14.81 -5.47 -7.69
CA ALA A 54 -13.99 -6.39 -8.46
C ALA A 54 -13.56 -7.58 -7.60
N LYS A 55 -13.90 -8.78 -8.05
CA LYS A 55 -13.46 -10.05 -7.48
C LYS A 55 -12.21 -10.52 -8.20
N ILE A 56 -11.13 -10.72 -7.45
CA ILE A 56 -9.78 -10.94 -7.96
C ILE A 56 -9.40 -12.41 -7.71
N PRO A 57 -9.33 -13.25 -8.76
CA PRO A 57 -8.96 -14.67 -8.62
C PRO A 57 -7.52 -14.88 -8.17
N ALA A 58 -7.25 -16.05 -7.57
CA ALA A 58 -5.93 -16.45 -7.10
C ALA A 58 -4.85 -16.33 -8.19
N GLU A 59 -5.14 -16.77 -9.42
CA GLU A 59 -4.18 -16.75 -10.52
C GLU A 59 -3.74 -15.33 -10.90
N MET A 60 -4.65 -14.36 -10.76
CA MET A 60 -4.36 -12.96 -11.02
C MET A 60 -3.43 -12.39 -9.94
N VAL A 61 -3.64 -12.77 -8.67
CA VAL A 61 -2.74 -12.38 -7.57
C VAL A 61 -1.36 -13.00 -7.76
N ASP A 62 -1.28 -14.29 -8.08
CA ASP A 62 -0.02 -15.00 -8.35
C ASP A 62 0.76 -14.35 -9.50
N GLN A 63 0.08 -14.02 -10.59
CA GLN A 63 0.71 -13.36 -11.73
C GLN A 63 1.21 -11.95 -11.38
N ALA A 64 0.45 -11.20 -10.57
CA ALA A 64 0.88 -9.90 -10.08
C ALA A 64 2.13 -10.01 -9.19
N LEU A 65 2.18 -10.98 -8.27
CA LEU A 65 3.33 -11.21 -7.39
C LEU A 65 4.59 -11.69 -8.13
N LYS A 66 4.42 -12.44 -9.23
CA LYS A 66 5.52 -12.87 -10.12
C LYS A 66 6.11 -11.71 -10.92
N THR A 67 5.27 -10.79 -11.37
CA THR A 67 5.69 -9.65 -12.22
C THR A 67 6.12 -8.42 -11.43
N ALA A 68 5.71 -8.31 -10.16
CA ALA A 68 6.15 -7.24 -9.28
C ALA A 68 7.67 -7.26 -9.09
N PRO A 69 8.37 -6.11 -9.24
CA PRO A 69 9.81 -6.05 -9.06
C PRO A 69 10.19 -6.39 -7.63
N LYS A 70 11.16 -7.29 -7.44
CA LYS A 70 11.69 -7.66 -6.12
C LYS A 70 12.57 -6.58 -5.50
N SER A 71 13.07 -5.67 -6.32
CA SER A 71 13.86 -4.52 -5.89
C SER A 71 13.71 -3.36 -6.87
N PHE A 72 13.75 -2.13 -6.35
CA PHE A 72 13.77 -0.91 -7.15
C PHE A 72 14.40 0.24 -6.34
N VAL A 73 14.73 1.34 -7.00
CA VAL A 73 15.27 2.54 -6.34
C VAL A 73 14.22 3.64 -6.36
N CYS A 74 13.89 4.17 -5.18
CA CYS A 74 13.20 5.44 -5.05
C CYS A 74 14.19 6.56 -5.34
N GLY A 75 14.19 7.04 -6.59
CA GLY A 75 15.10 8.08 -7.05
C GLY A 75 14.83 9.42 -6.36
N ALA A 76 15.89 10.03 -5.82
CA ALA A 76 15.87 11.35 -5.23
C ALA A 76 16.37 12.40 -6.22
N ARG A 77 16.04 13.67 -5.96
CA ARG A 77 16.57 14.79 -6.75
C ARG A 77 18.10 14.91 -6.65
N VAL A 78 18.65 14.53 -5.50
CA VAL A 78 20.09 14.49 -5.22
C VAL A 78 20.47 13.01 -5.22
N PRO A 79 21.25 12.50 -6.19
CA PRO A 79 21.49 11.06 -6.36
C PRO A 79 22.05 10.35 -5.12
N GLU A 80 22.82 11.06 -4.30
CA GLU A 80 23.37 10.53 -3.04
C GLU A 80 22.28 10.27 -1.98
N LYS A 81 21.03 10.67 -2.25
CA LYS A 81 19.85 10.44 -1.41
C LYS A 81 18.90 9.39 -1.99
N ASP A 82 19.29 8.72 -3.08
CA ASP A 82 18.53 7.59 -3.62
C ASP A 82 18.31 6.52 -2.56
N PHE A 83 17.10 5.96 -2.54
CA PHE A 83 16.71 4.98 -1.53
C PHE A 83 16.36 3.64 -2.20
N ALA A 84 17.27 2.68 -2.10
CA ALA A 84 17.06 1.34 -2.63
C ALA A 84 16.09 0.54 -1.76
N LEU A 85 15.15 -0.17 -2.41
CA LEU A 85 14.20 -1.09 -1.79
C LEU A 85 14.41 -2.51 -2.33
N PRO A 86 14.36 -3.54 -1.47
CA PRO A 86 14.25 -3.46 0.00
C PRO A 86 15.53 -2.85 0.62
N SER A 87 15.38 -2.06 1.68
CA SER A 87 16.50 -1.40 2.36
C SER A 87 17.02 -2.21 3.54
N THR A 88 18.32 -2.13 3.82
CA THR A 88 18.94 -2.69 5.03
C THR A 88 18.73 -1.83 6.28
N PHE A 89 18.13 -0.65 6.11
CA PHE A 89 17.82 0.30 7.18
C PHE A 89 16.42 0.89 7.01
N THR A 90 15.82 1.29 8.11
CA THR A 90 14.50 1.93 8.10
C THR A 90 14.62 3.39 7.69
N GLY A 91 13.89 3.78 6.64
CA GLY A 91 13.68 5.19 6.31
C GLY A 91 12.56 5.77 7.18
N TYR A 92 12.72 7.03 7.58
CA TYR A 92 11.65 7.79 8.23
C TYR A 92 11.04 8.75 7.21
N VAL A 93 9.71 8.78 7.18
CA VAL A 93 8.94 9.77 6.44
C VAL A 93 8.06 10.53 7.42
N LEU A 94 7.74 11.77 7.06
CA LEU A 94 6.72 12.51 7.78
C LEU A 94 5.35 11.89 7.49
N ASP A 95 4.50 11.85 8.50
CA ASP A 95 3.08 11.61 8.28
C ASP A 95 2.52 12.70 7.37
N ASN A 96 1.62 12.33 6.46
CA ASN A 96 1.00 13.26 5.53
C ASN A 96 -0.53 13.14 5.62
N GLY A 97 -1.23 14.27 5.52
CA GLY A 97 -2.70 14.32 5.53
C GLY A 97 -3.33 14.89 6.81
N GLY A 98 -2.53 15.35 7.77
CA GLY A 98 -3.03 16.06 8.95
C GLY A 98 -3.58 17.44 8.60
N ILE A 99 -4.91 17.64 8.69
CA ILE A 99 -5.55 18.94 8.44
C ILE A 99 -5.56 19.87 9.68
N PHE A 100 -5.13 19.35 10.83
CA PHE A 100 -4.93 20.11 12.06
C PHE A 100 -3.51 19.88 12.56
N THR A 101 -2.93 20.92 13.13
CA THR A 101 -1.63 20.86 13.80
C THR A 101 -1.75 21.37 15.23
N ARG A 102 -0.82 20.95 16.08
CA ARG A 102 -0.61 21.54 17.40
C ARG A 102 0.64 22.41 17.33
N ASP A 103 0.44 23.72 17.47
CA ASP A 103 1.54 24.67 17.42
C ASP A 103 2.57 24.36 18.51
N PHE A 104 3.84 24.16 18.13
CA PHE A 104 4.87 23.74 19.07
C PHE A 104 5.24 24.82 20.10
N LYS A 105 5.00 26.10 19.78
CA LYS A 105 5.32 27.22 20.67
C LYS A 105 4.18 27.50 21.64
N THR A 106 2.93 27.52 21.16
CA THR A 106 1.77 27.88 21.98
C THR A 106 1.05 26.66 22.58
N GLY A 107 1.24 25.49 21.99
CA GLY A 107 0.50 24.28 22.32
C GLY A 107 -0.95 24.27 21.81
N GLU A 108 -1.38 25.29 21.08
CA GLU A 108 -2.76 25.39 20.58
C GLU A 108 -3.00 24.43 19.40
N ARG A 109 -4.17 23.78 19.37
CA ARG A 109 -4.61 23.00 18.21
C ARG A 109 -5.34 23.91 17.23
N ARG A 110 -4.82 24.04 16.02
CA ARG A 110 -5.39 24.89 14.95
C ARG A 110 -5.43 24.16 13.60
N VAL A 111 -6.14 24.73 12.63
CA VAL A 111 -6.07 24.28 11.23
C VAL A 111 -4.63 24.41 10.73
N ALA A 112 -4.15 23.39 10.02
CA ALA A 112 -2.83 23.42 9.42
C ALA A 112 -2.76 24.46 8.29
N SER A 113 -1.62 25.11 8.16
CA SER A 113 -1.33 26.09 7.12
C SER A 113 -0.16 25.61 6.26
N GLU A 114 0.07 26.27 5.13
CA GLU A 114 1.21 25.98 4.26
C GLU A 114 2.55 26.08 5.02
N GLN A 115 2.66 27.04 5.94
CA GLN A 115 3.86 27.24 6.74
C GLN A 115 4.23 26.03 7.60
N ASP A 116 3.26 25.20 7.98
CA ASP A 116 3.50 23.98 8.76
C ASP A 116 4.12 22.86 7.92
N HIS A 117 4.11 22.97 6.58
CA HIS A 117 4.77 22.03 5.67
C HIS A 117 6.23 22.42 5.40
N TYR A 118 6.58 23.69 5.57
CA TYR A 118 7.94 24.20 5.35
C TYR A 118 8.82 24.18 6.61
N ASN A 119 8.22 24.10 7.79
CA ASN A 119 8.88 24.12 9.09
C ASN A 119 9.16 22.71 9.61
#